data_AF-A0A838DGE0-F1
#
_entry.id   AF-A0A838DGE0-F1
#
_cell.length_a   1.000
_cell.length_b   1.000
_cell.length_c   1.000
_cell.angle_alpha   90.00
_cell.angle_beta   90.00
_cell.angle_gamma   90.00
#
_symmetry.space_group_name_H-M   'P 1'
#
loop_
_entity.id
_entity.type
_entity.pdbx_description
1 polymer ?
#
loop_
_entity_poly.entity_id
_entity_poly.type
_entity_poly.pdbx_seq_one_letter_code
_entity_poly.pdbx_strand_id
1 'polypeptide(L)'
;MGNELSPLTPDEEAWQKLHPYLLGQKGFVERVTHGEDVTQEDLQGFQDVLTMLHTFWRDQRSISRQQVLPLWSVLFQLEEYISLEPIRERELRPLLQQLGTWLDAAFDPDTSLLDEEAALEMLLQQILGGPSFRVSLRQNAVDTLYFQNFLYQLDQLQVAWHGKEALPKRACSALFAIEQFPWASESSSEAELRERMDMKQLVFQKIDACLRDGEYGERVLEQRTDEATSEEKEVVAMYKDTDIVVENDVWSMLKKHLVDEGGLLDQLEQGRVIQVELGNQPEKHQDIQDIRRVIDALRHFWRARQTLPRWQLCLLWSVIPRLERLILRFPESPLPLHILRAKFLTWFCDALDTFERGQIDQDLLLHDLEFHMKELRSFGAELRFGQINLSAFAELALAISILRSAWHGRVVLPRRAAWLLMLVPLMSWDASAFSQEESQQLEGMKRQLYALIDACFCEGAEIVGVRQDKAQTE
;
A
#
# COMPACT_ATOMS: atom_id res chain seq x y z
N MET A 1 -45.52 -5.42 31.75
CA MET A 1 -44.12 -5.86 31.62
C MET A 1 -43.37 -4.67 31.07
N GLY A 2 -42.59 -4.00 31.91
CA GLY A 2 -41.81 -2.84 31.48
C GLY A 2 -40.66 -3.34 30.61
N ASN A 3 -40.57 -2.83 29.38
CA ASN A 3 -39.33 -2.89 28.62
C ASN A 3 -38.33 -2.01 29.36
N GLU A 4 -37.47 -2.60 30.17
CA GLU A 4 -36.22 -1.96 30.56
C GLU A 4 -35.43 -1.76 29.26
N LEU A 5 -35.45 -0.53 28.74
CA LEU A 5 -34.58 -0.12 27.66
C LEU A 5 -33.15 -0.31 28.16
N SER A 6 -32.41 -1.22 27.54
CA SER A 6 -30.97 -1.34 27.74
C SER A 6 -30.36 0.05 27.61
N PRO A 7 -29.44 0.45 28.52
CA PRO A 7 -28.76 1.74 28.39
C PRO A 7 -28.06 1.79 27.03
N LEU A 8 -28.21 2.91 26.33
CA LEU A 8 -27.56 3.15 25.05
C LEU A 8 -26.04 3.03 25.24
N THR A 9 -25.38 2.48 24.24
CA THR A 9 -23.92 2.55 24.21
C THR A 9 -23.49 4.01 24.02
N PRO A 10 -22.32 4.40 24.54
CA PRO A 10 -21.83 5.78 24.36
C PRO A 10 -21.68 6.21 22.89
N ASP A 11 -21.45 5.28 21.96
CA ASP A 11 -21.45 5.51 20.51
C ASP A 11 -22.86 5.87 20.00
N GLU A 12 -23.89 5.13 20.43
CA GLU A 12 -25.29 5.43 20.10
C GLU A 12 -25.74 6.78 20.69
N GLU A 13 -25.33 7.10 21.92
CA GLU A 13 -25.63 8.40 22.54
C GLU A 13 -24.99 9.56 21.79
N ALA A 14 -23.72 9.42 21.39
CA ALA A 14 -23.03 10.42 20.60
C ALA A 14 -23.67 10.58 19.21
N TRP A 15 -24.04 9.47 18.57
CA TRP A 15 -24.72 9.49 17.28
C TRP A 15 -26.11 10.15 17.35
N GLN A 16 -26.89 9.87 18.40
CA GLN A 16 -28.18 10.54 18.64
C GLN A 16 -28.04 12.05 18.82
N LYS A 17 -26.93 12.53 19.40
CA LYS A 17 -26.63 13.96 19.50
C LYS A 17 -26.17 14.57 18.19
N LEU A 18 -25.49 13.80 17.34
CA LEU A 18 -24.98 14.27 16.06
C LEU A 18 -26.08 14.37 15.00
N HIS A 19 -27.02 13.42 15.02
CA HIS A 19 -28.07 13.30 14.00
C HIS A 19 -28.90 14.58 13.78
N PRO A 20 -29.31 15.36 14.81
CA PRO A 20 -30.03 16.62 14.61
C PRO A 20 -29.24 17.68 13.83
N TYR A 21 -27.91 17.73 13.97
CA TYR A 21 -27.06 18.68 13.22
C TYR A 21 -26.94 18.28 11.75
N LEU A 22 -26.99 16.99 11.44
CA LEU A 22 -26.83 16.46 10.08
C LEU A 22 -28.16 16.40 9.32
N LEU A 23 -29.16 15.75 9.92
CA LEU A 23 -30.41 15.30 9.28
C LEU A 23 -31.67 15.90 9.92
N GLY A 24 -31.53 16.75 10.94
CA GLY A 24 -32.67 17.40 11.58
C GLY A 24 -33.30 18.50 10.72
N GLN A 25 -34.55 18.88 11.04
CA GLN A 25 -35.25 20.03 10.41
C GLN A 25 -34.54 21.39 10.61
N LYS A 26 -33.51 21.42 11.46
CA LYS A 26 -32.62 22.57 11.69
C LYS A 26 -31.14 22.18 11.52
N GLY A 27 -30.86 21.13 10.75
CA GLY A 27 -29.51 20.68 10.45
C GLY A 27 -28.79 21.65 9.51
N PHE A 28 -27.48 21.46 9.32
CA PHE A 28 -26.64 22.39 8.56
C PHE A 28 -27.12 22.60 7.13
N VAL A 29 -27.41 21.52 6.41
CA VAL A 29 -27.87 21.60 5.01
C VAL A 29 -29.20 22.35 4.93
N GLU A 30 -30.18 21.98 5.77
CA GLU A 30 -31.51 22.58 5.74
C GLU A 30 -31.49 24.08 6.08
N ARG A 31 -30.68 24.50 7.06
CA ARG A 31 -30.50 25.92 7.37
C ARG A 31 -29.90 26.68 6.20
N VAL A 32 -28.81 26.15 5.64
CA VAL A 32 -28.12 26.77 4.51
C VAL A 32 -29.07 26.91 3.31
N THR A 33 -29.82 25.86 2.96
CA THR A 33 -30.77 25.90 1.83
C THR A 33 -31.91 26.88 2.03
N HIS A 34 -32.34 27.11 3.29
CA HIS A 34 -33.37 28.09 3.64
C HIS A 34 -32.83 29.51 3.88
N GLY A 35 -31.51 29.73 3.74
CA GLY A 35 -30.89 31.03 3.96
C GLY A 35 -30.77 31.42 5.44
N GLU A 36 -30.85 30.45 6.35
CA GLU A 36 -30.61 30.64 7.78
C GLU A 36 -29.11 30.53 8.09
N ASP A 37 -28.66 31.28 9.09
CA ASP A 37 -27.27 31.25 9.55
C ASP A 37 -26.99 29.99 10.38
N VAL A 38 -25.79 29.43 10.18
CA VAL A 38 -25.22 28.42 11.08
C VAL A 38 -24.47 29.14 12.20
N THR A 39 -24.90 28.94 13.44
CA THR A 39 -24.33 29.68 14.58
C THR A 39 -23.04 29.03 15.08
N GLN A 40 -22.19 29.82 15.76
CA GLN A 40 -20.99 29.29 16.42
C GLN A 40 -21.32 28.25 17.51
N GLU A 41 -22.49 28.36 18.15
CA GLU A 41 -22.97 27.37 19.13
C GLU A 41 -23.29 26.03 18.45
N ASP A 42 -23.92 26.06 17.27
CA ASP A 42 -24.18 24.85 16.48
C ASP A 42 -22.85 24.17 16.07
N LEU A 43 -21.85 24.96 15.67
CA LEU A 43 -20.52 24.47 15.28
C LEU A 43 -19.75 23.86 16.46
N GLN A 44 -19.77 24.52 17.62
CA GLN A 44 -19.11 24.01 18.82
C GLN A 44 -19.77 22.71 19.29
N GLY A 45 -21.10 22.64 19.31
CA GLY A 45 -21.83 21.43 19.69
C GLY A 45 -21.51 20.26 18.76
N PHE A 46 -21.40 20.51 17.45
CA PHE A 46 -20.97 19.49 16.49
C PHE A 46 -19.54 19.02 16.73
N GLN A 47 -18.59 19.94 16.97
CA GLN A 47 -17.20 19.60 17.26
C GLN A 47 -17.05 18.78 18.54
N ASP A 48 -17.80 19.11 19.59
CA ASP A 48 -17.78 18.39 20.87
C ASP A 48 -18.24 16.94 20.70
N VAL A 49 -19.29 16.72 19.90
CA VAL A 49 -19.80 15.37 19.60
C VAL A 49 -18.82 14.58 18.72
N LEU A 50 -18.18 15.22 17.73
CA LEU A 50 -17.14 14.56 16.94
C LEU A 50 -15.92 14.17 17.79
N THR A 51 -15.52 15.00 18.75
CA THR A 51 -14.42 14.69 19.68
C THR A 51 -14.75 13.48 20.56
N MET A 52 -16.02 13.37 20.97
CA MET A 52 -16.53 12.21 21.68
C MET A 52 -16.50 10.95 20.80
N LEU A 53 -16.99 11.03 19.55
CA LEU A 53 -16.93 9.92 18.60
C LEU A 53 -15.50 9.50 18.26
N HIS A 54 -14.58 10.44 18.09
CA HIS A 54 -13.15 10.16 17.88
C HIS A 54 -12.59 9.27 19.00
N THR A 55 -12.95 9.58 20.26
CA THR A 55 -12.52 8.79 21.42
C THR A 55 -13.08 7.35 21.35
N PHE A 56 -14.32 7.18 20.91
CA PHE A 56 -14.95 5.86 20.76
C PHE A 56 -14.43 5.07 19.56
N TRP A 57 -14.15 5.75 18.45
CA TRP A 57 -13.63 5.16 17.24
C TRP A 57 -12.13 4.95 17.28
N ARG A 58 -11.43 5.45 18.31
CA ARG A 58 -9.96 5.35 18.43
C ARG A 58 -9.46 3.93 18.20
N ASP A 59 -10.09 2.97 18.87
CA ASP A 59 -9.67 1.57 18.87
C ASP A 59 -10.43 0.72 17.83
N GLN A 60 -11.28 1.34 17.00
CA GLN A 60 -12.07 0.66 15.97
C GLN A 60 -11.33 0.63 14.62
N ARG A 61 -11.26 -0.54 14.00
CA ARG A 61 -10.68 -0.73 12.66
C ARG A 61 -11.64 -0.37 11.53
N SER A 62 -12.93 -0.50 11.78
CA SER A 62 -14.00 -0.27 10.81
C SER A 62 -15.16 0.50 11.44
N ILE A 63 -15.79 1.38 10.67
CA ILE A 63 -16.91 2.22 11.08
C ILE A 63 -18.15 1.83 10.27
N SER A 64 -19.32 1.88 10.90
CA SER A 64 -20.58 1.58 10.21
C SER A 64 -20.81 2.55 9.06
N ARG A 65 -21.14 2.02 7.88
CA ARG A 65 -21.53 2.82 6.71
C ARG A 65 -22.72 3.73 7.01
N GLN A 66 -23.64 3.28 7.89
CA GLN A 66 -24.79 4.08 8.33
C GLN A 66 -24.39 5.33 9.12
N GLN A 67 -23.20 5.32 9.74
CA GLN A 67 -22.62 6.49 10.42
C GLN A 67 -21.81 7.35 9.44
N VAL A 68 -21.06 6.73 8.51
CA VAL A 68 -20.21 7.47 7.55
C VAL A 68 -21.05 8.23 6.51
N LEU A 69 -22.10 7.61 5.98
CA LEU A 69 -22.87 8.18 4.87
C LEU A 69 -23.55 9.52 5.21
N PRO A 70 -24.20 9.71 6.37
CA PRO A 70 -24.77 11.01 6.74
C PRO A 70 -23.72 12.11 6.89
N LEU A 71 -22.53 11.78 7.40
CA LEU A 71 -21.41 12.74 7.53
C LEU A 71 -20.93 13.19 6.14
N TRP A 72 -20.73 12.23 5.24
CA TRP A 72 -20.39 12.52 3.85
C TRP A 72 -21.48 13.32 3.13
N SER A 73 -22.75 12.94 3.31
CA SER A 73 -23.89 13.57 2.63
C SER A 73 -23.99 15.06 2.94
N VAL A 74 -23.68 15.48 4.18
CA VAL A 74 -23.66 16.90 4.53
C VAL A 74 -22.60 17.67 3.76
N LEU A 75 -21.37 17.15 3.66
CA LEU A 75 -20.31 17.80 2.87
C LEU A 75 -20.69 17.86 1.39
N PHE A 76 -21.16 16.74 0.84
CA PHE A 76 -21.56 16.64 -0.56
C PHE A 76 -22.69 17.61 -0.91
N GLN A 77 -23.75 17.68 -0.10
CA GLN A 77 -24.90 18.57 -0.33
C GLN A 77 -24.54 20.04 -0.18
N LEU A 78 -23.66 20.40 0.77
CA LEU A 78 -23.15 21.76 0.89
C LEU A 78 -22.32 22.14 -0.34
N GLU A 79 -21.49 21.23 -0.86
CA GLU A 79 -20.73 21.47 -2.10
C GLU A 79 -21.65 21.64 -3.32
N GLU A 80 -22.70 20.81 -3.45
CA GLU A 80 -23.70 20.97 -4.50
C GLU A 80 -24.42 22.32 -4.38
N TYR A 81 -24.81 22.73 -3.17
CA TYR A 81 -25.47 24.00 -2.95
C TYR A 81 -24.58 25.19 -3.28
N ILE A 82 -23.30 25.18 -2.87
CA ILE A 82 -22.34 26.24 -3.24
C ILE A 82 -22.20 26.33 -4.76
N SER A 83 -22.22 25.20 -5.46
CA SER A 83 -22.16 25.16 -6.93
C SER A 83 -23.40 25.76 -7.59
N LEU A 84 -24.57 25.61 -6.96
CA LEU A 84 -25.83 26.18 -7.44
C LEU A 84 -26.02 27.66 -7.07
N GLU A 85 -25.43 28.10 -5.95
CA GLU A 85 -25.55 29.47 -5.41
C GLU A 85 -24.18 30.14 -5.21
N PRO A 86 -23.43 30.46 -6.30
CA PRO A 86 -22.06 31.00 -6.21
C PRO A 86 -21.94 32.31 -5.42
N ILE A 87 -23.03 33.08 -5.29
CA ILE A 87 -23.07 34.34 -4.55
C ILE A 87 -22.75 34.12 -3.06
N ARG A 88 -23.10 32.95 -2.52
CA ARG A 88 -22.87 32.58 -1.10
C ARG A 88 -21.57 31.80 -0.88
N GLU A 89 -20.78 31.58 -1.92
CA GLU A 89 -19.55 30.79 -1.83
C GLU A 89 -18.60 31.30 -0.74
N ARG A 90 -18.39 32.62 -0.64
CA ARG A 90 -17.47 33.23 0.34
C ARG A 90 -17.86 32.94 1.79
N GLU A 91 -19.15 32.74 2.05
CA GLU A 91 -19.70 32.45 3.38
C GLU A 91 -19.63 30.96 3.69
N LEU A 92 -19.98 30.12 2.72
CA LEU A 92 -20.18 28.67 2.92
C LEU A 92 -18.90 27.84 2.74
N ARG A 93 -17.95 28.31 1.94
CA ARG A 93 -16.68 27.59 1.71
C ARG A 93 -15.86 27.40 3.00
N PRO A 94 -15.69 28.41 3.87
CA PRO A 94 -15.01 28.22 5.16
C PRO A 94 -15.70 27.21 6.06
N LEU A 95 -17.05 27.22 6.10
CA LEU A 95 -17.84 26.26 6.86
C LEU A 95 -17.58 24.83 6.36
N LEU A 96 -17.66 24.59 5.05
CA LEU A 96 -17.41 23.28 4.45
C LEU A 96 -15.99 22.77 4.77
N GLN A 97 -14.97 23.61 4.62
CA GLN A 97 -13.58 23.26 4.94
C GLN A 97 -13.40 22.93 6.42
N GLN A 98 -14.05 23.67 7.31
CA GLN A 98 -14.01 23.44 8.75
C GLN A 98 -14.65 22.09 9.11
N LEU A 99 -15.84 21.79 8.58
CA LEU A 99 -16.51 20.51 8.78
C LEU A 99 -15.67 19.35 8.24
N GLY A 100 -15.11 19.47 7.04
CA GLY A 100 -14.23 18.46 6.44
C GLY A 100 -12.99 18.19 7.29
N THR A 101 -12.37 19.24 7.84
CA THR A 101 -11.20 19.12 8.72
C THR A 101 -11.53 18.38 10.02
N TRP A 102 -12.67 18.70 10.65
CA TRP A 102 -13.11 18.02 11.86
C TRP A 102 -13.48 16.57 11.62
N LEU A 103 -14.10 16.26 10.49
CA LEU A 103 -14.41 14.89 10.11
C LEU A 103 -13.13 14.09 9.88
N ASP A 104 -12.19 14.60 9.08
CA ASP A 104 -10.89 13.92 8.89
C ASP A 104 -10.20 13.62 10.23
N ALA A 105 -10.12 14.61 11.12
CA ALA A 105 -9.54 14.44 12.45
C ALA A 105 -10.29 13.38 13.32
N ALA A 106 -11.61 13.28 13.20
CA ALA A 106 -12.38 12.27 13.93
C ALA A 106 -12.05 10.83 13.48
N PHE A 107 -11.70 10.65 12.20
CA PHE A 107 -11.32 9.35 11.63
C PHE A 107 -9.82 9.09 11.60
N ASP A 108 -8.98 10.08 11.93
CA ASP A 108 -7.53 9.89 11.91
C ASP A 108 -7.11 8.84 12.96
N PRO A 109 -6.28 7.84 12.60
CA PRO A 109 -5.73 6.90 13.56
C PRO A 109 -4.80 7.64 14.53
N ASP A 110 -4.90 7.33 15.82
CA ASP A 110 -3.98 7.87 16.82
C ASP A 110 -2.59 7.25 16.59
N THR A 111 -1.70 8.04 15.98
CA THR A 111 -0.33 7.62 15.60
C THR A 111 0.59 7.41 16.80
N SER A 112 0.11 7.64 18.02
CA SER A 112 0.92 7.56 19.24
C SER A 112 1.41 6.14 19.58
N LEU A 113 0.84 5.09 18.96
CA LEU A 113 1.34 3.71 19.03
C LEU A 113 1.23 3.04 17.65
N LEU A 114 2.29 3.11 16.85
CA LEU A 114 2.39 2.33 15.60
C LEU A 114 2.44 0.83 15.93
N ASP A 115 1.40 0.10 15.54
CA ASP A 115 1.34 -1.36 15.62
C ASP A 115 1.89 -2.04 14.35
N GLU A 116 1.79 -3.37 14.26
CA GLU A 116 2.27 -4.13 13.09
C GLU A 116 1.56 -3.73 11.79
N GLU A 117 0.28 -3.39 11.87
CA GLU A 117 -0.56 -3.04 10.71
C GLU A 117 -0.18 -1.65 10.22
N ALA A 118 -0.12 -0.66 11.11
CA ALA A 118 0.34 0.69 10.78
C ALA A 118 1.80 0.70 10.27
N ALA A 119 2.67 -0.14 10.81
CA ALA A 119 4.04 -0.28 10.32
C ALA A 119 4.11 -0.93 8.92
N LEU A 120 3.23 -1.90 8.62
CA LEU A 120 3.13 -2.49 7.28
C LEU A 120 2.64 -1.47 6.25
N GLU A 121 1.70 -0.62 6.62
CA GLU A 121 1.19 0.45 5.78
C GLU A 121 2.24 1.53 5.51
N MET A 122 2.98 1.92 6.55
CA MET A 122 4.11 2.83 6.40
C MET A 122 5.18 2.22 5.48
N LEU A 123 5.47 0.93 5.61
CA LEU A 123 6.39 0.21 4.73
C LEU A 123 5.90 0.23 3.27
N LEU A 124 4.63 -0.06 3.05
CA LEU A 124 3.97 -0.03 1.75
C LEU A 124 4.09 1.36 1.10
N GLN A 125 3.79 2.41 1.86
CA GLN A 125 3.89 3.81 1.45
C GLN A 125 5.30 4.20 1.04
N GLN A 126 6.28 3.83 1.85
CA GLN A 126 7.67 4.22 1.60
C GLN A 126 8.31 3.46 0.44
N ILE A 127 7.82 2.26 0.10
CA ILE A 127 8.38 1.42 -0.97
C ILE A 127 7.64 1.59 -2.30
N LEU A 128 6.30 1.61 -2.27
CA LEU A 128 5.44 1.57 -3.45
C LEU A 128 4.70 2.87 -3.74
N GLY A 129 4.68 3.82 -2.80
CA GLY A 129 4.05 5.11 -3.03
C GLY A 129 4.59 5.82 -4.28
N GLY A 130 3.70 6.48 -5.02
CA GLY A 130 4.02 7.18 -6.26
C GLY A 130 4.24 8.69 -6.08
N PRO A 131 3.99 9.49 -7.12
CA PRO A 131 3.59 10.89 -7.02
C PRO A 131 2.06 11.01 -6.84
N SER A 132 1.60 11.84 -5.91
CA SER A 132 0.17 11.90 -5.52
C SER A 132 -0.59 12.93 -6.35
N PHE A 133 -1.87 12.66 -6.59
CA PHE A 133 -2.76 13.57 -7.31
C PHE A 133 -2.88 14.93 -6.59
N ARG A 134 -2.90 14.93 -5.25
CA ARG A 134 -2.90 16.16 -4.44
C ARG A 134 -1.63 16.99 -4.63
N VAL A 135 -0.44 16.37 -4.77
CA VAL A 135 0.81 17.08 -5.11
C VAL A 135 0.70 17.70 -6.50
N SER A 136 0.22 16.95 -7.49
CA SER A 136 0.03 17.45 -8.86
C SER A 136 -0.85 18.70 -8.89
N LEU A 137 -1.97 18.69 -8.15
CA LEU A 137 -2.85 19.86 -8.02
C LEU A 137 -2.14 21.08 -7.39
N ARG A 138 -1.31 20.89 -6.36
CA ARG A 138 -0.52 21.99 -5.74
C ARG A 138 0.48 22.59 -6.70
N GLN A 139 1.10 21.76 -7.53
CA GLN A 139 2.11 22.20 -8.49
C GLN A 139 1.51 22.85 -9.74
N ASN A 140 0.18 22.99 -9.79
CA ASN A 140 -0.56 23.40 -10.98
C ASN A 140 -0.30 22.53 -12.21
N ALA A 141 0.27 21.33 -12.03
CA ALA A 141 0.44 20.35 -13.08
C ALA A 141 -0.77 19.44 -13.03
N VAL A 142 -1.85 19.77 -13.77
CA VAL A 142 -3.00 18.89 -13.92
C VAL A 142 -2.57 17.68 -14.76
N ASP A 143 -1.81 16.78 -14.14
CA ASP A 143 -1.40 15.53 -14.77
C ASP A 143 -2.61 14.58 -14.74
N THR A 144 -3.26 14.50 -15.90
CA THR A 144 -4.49 13.73 -16.10
C THR A 144 -4.29 12.24 -15.86
N LEU A 145 -3.06 11.73 -15.94
CA LEU A 145 -2.76 10.32 -15.67
C LEU A 145 -3.00 9.96 -14.21
N TYR A 146 -2.50 10.77 -13.27
CA TYR A 146 -2.70 10.49 -11.83
C TYR A 146 -4.15 10.66 -11.41
N PHE A 147 -4.87 11.58 -12.04
CA PHE A 147 -6.30 11.73 -11.82
C PHE A 147 -7.08 10.51 -12.30
N GLN A 148 -6.81 10.02 -13.51
CA GLN A 148 -7.46 8.81 -14.04
C GLN A 148 -7.16 7.57 -13.19
N ASN A 149 -5.91 7.40 -12.76
CA ASN A 149 -5.53 6.33 -11.85
C ASN A 149 -6.31 6.43 -10.53
N PHE A 150 -6.39 7.62 -9.94
CA PHE A 150 -7.14 7.86 -8.72
C PHE A 150 -8.65 7.54 -8.87
N LEU A 151 -9.28 7.96 -9.98
CA LEU A 151 -10.68 7.60 -10.26
C LEU A 151 -10.87 6.09 -10.44
N TYR A 152 -9.93 5.43 -11.11
CA TYR A 152 -9.94 3.98 -11.25
C TYR A 152 -9.87 3.29 -9.88
N GLN A 153 -9.03 3.76 -8.95
CA GLN A 153 -8.97 3.21 -7.59
C GLN A 153 -10.29 3.38 -6.83
N LEU A 154 -10.96 4.53 -6.96
CA LEU A 154 -12.29 4.73 -6.39
C LEU A 154 -13.31 3.74 -6.98
N ASP A 155 -13.28 3.49 -8.29
CA ASP A 155 -14.16 2.51 -8.93
C ASP A 155 -13.88 1.08 -8.43
N GLN A 156 -12.62 0.71 -8.22
CA GLN A 156 -12.28 -0.60 -7.65
C GLN A 156 -12.71 -0.70 -6.18
N LEU A 157 -12.61 0.38 -5.39
CA LEU A 157 -13.11 0.42 -4.01
C LEU A 157 -14.63 0.29 -3.95
N GLN A 158 -15.36 0.95 -4.86
CA GLN A 158 -16.81 0.80 -4.97
C GLN A 158 -17.19 -0.67 -5.14
N VAL A 159 -16.51 -1.39 -6.04
CA VAL A 159 -16.74 -2.84 -6.24
C VAL A 159 -16.38 -3.63 -4.98
N ALA A 160 -15.22 -3.34 -4.37
CA ALA A 160 -14.75 -4.05 -3.18
C ALA A 160 -15.62 -3.80 -1.93
N TRP A 161 -16.35 -2.70 -1.89
CA TRP A 161 -17.23 -2.33 -0.77
C TRP A 161 -18.70 -2.65 -1.00
N HIS A 162 -19.09 -3.08 -2.19
CA HIS A 162 -20.48 -3.43 -2.47
C HIS A 162 -21.03 -4.43 -1.43
N GLY A 163 -22.14 -4.07 -0.77
CA GLY A 163 -22.80 -4.89 0.25
C GLY A 163 -22.10 -4.95 1.62
N LYS A 164 -21.04 -4.16 1.87
CA LYS A 164 -20.37 -4.11 3.19
C LYS A 164 -21.06 -3.12 4.14
N GLU A 165 -21.54 -3.61 5.28
CA GLU A 165 -22.18 -2.75 6.30
C GLU A 165 -21.20 -1.81 7.01
N ALA A 166 -19.92 -2.17 7.09
CA ALA A 166 -18.86 -1.40 7.71
C ALA A 166 -17.70 -1.16 6.74
N LEU A 167 -17.09 0.01 6.84
CA LEU A 167 -15.97 0.44 6.03
C LEU A 167 -14.72 0.59 6.89
N PRO A 168 -13.51 0.37 6.36
CA PRO A 168 -12.29 0.64 7.10
C PRO A 168 -12.24 2.12 7.54
N LYS A 169 -11.94 2.36 8.82
CA LYS A 169 -11.88 3.72 9.41
C LYS A 169 -10.93 4.63 8.62
N ARG A 170 -9.80 4.06 8.21
CA ARG A 170 -8.78 4.66 7.34
C ARG A 170 -9.33 5.15 6.01
N ALA A 171 -10.18 4.34 5.38
CA ALA A 171 -10.87 4.74 4.16
C ALA A 171 -11.71 5.99 4.40
N CYS A 172 -12.48 6.02 5.49
CA CYS A 172 -13.29 7.17 5.85
C CYS A 172 -12.42 8.44 6.00
N SER A 173 -11.31 8.36 6.75
CA SER A 173 -10.37 9.50 6.87
C SER A 173 -9.85 9.95 5.50
N ALA A 174 -9.42 9.03 4.64
CA ALA A 174 -8.96 9.36 3.29
C ALA A 174 -10.03 10.08 2.46
N LEU A 175 -11.28 9.64 2.53
CA LEU A 175 -12.41 10.25 1.81
C LEU A 175 -12.71 11.66 2.32
N PHE A 176 -12.66 11.89 3.64
CA PHE A 176 -12.91 13.22 4.21
C PHE A 176 -11.77 14.22 3.99
N ALA A 177 -10.54 13.74 3.77
CA ALA A 177 -9.39 14.59 3.44
C ALA A 177 -9.52 15.33 2.08
N ILE A 178 -10.49 14.96 1.24
CA ILE A 178 -10.74 15.58 -0.08
C ILE A 178 -11.02 17.08 -0.02
N GLU A 179 -11.58 17.57 1.08
CA GLU A 179 -11.85 19.01 1.27
C GLU A 179 -10.57 19.83 1.45
N GLN A 180 -9.45 19.17 1.78
CA GLN A 180 -8.16 19.82 1.97
C GLN A 180 -7.34 19.90 0.67
N PHE A 181 -7.93 19.51 -0.45
CA PHE A 181 -7.27 19.59 -1.76
C PHE A 181 -7.23 21.05 -2.24
N PRO A 182 -6.16 21.45 -2.94
CA PRO A 182 -5.99 22.81 -3.46
C PRO A 182 -6.81 23.01 -4.76
N TRP A 183 -8.12 22.83 -4.66
CA TRP A 183 -9.05 22.93 -5.80
C TRP A 183 -9.03 24.31 -6.46
N ALA A 184 -8.78 25.36 -5.67
CA ALA A 184 -8.60 26.71 -6.15
C ALA A 184 -7.18 27.20 -5.80
N SER A 185 -6.58 27.94 -6.73
CA SER A 185 -5.29 28.61 -6.55
C SER A 185 -5.36 30.02 -7.14
N GLU A 186 -4.81 31.01 -6.44
CA GLU A 186 -4.76 32.40 -6.89
C GLU A 186 -3.95 32.57 -8.19
N SER A 187 -3.08 31.62 -8.50
CA SER A 187 -2.24 31.63 -9.71
C SER A 187 -2.87 30.94 -10.91
N SER A 188 -4.04 30.32 -10.78
CA SER A 188 -4.71 29.58 -11.86
C SER A 188 -5.52 30.49 -12.77
N SER A 189 -5.48 30.21 -14.07
CA SER A 189 -6.37 30.81 -15.05
C SER A 189 -7.83 30.35 -14.86
N GLU A 190 -8.78 31.09 -15.40
CA GLU A 190 -10.21 30.72 -15.34
C GLU A 190 -10.50 29.34 -15.93
N ALA A 191 -9.78 28.94 -16.99
CA ALA A 191 -9.94 27.63 -17.61
C ALA A 191 -9.46 26.50 -16.70
N GLU A 192 -8.29 26.66 -16.06
CA GLU A 192 -7.74 25.69 -15.11
C GLU A 192 -8.60 25.58 -13.85
N LEU A 193 -9.15 26.71 -13.37
CA LEU A 193 -10.08 26.69 -12.25
C LEU A 193 -11.34 25.91 -12.60
N ARG A 194 -11.91 26.11 -13.80
CA ARG A 194 -13.08 25.35 -14.26
C ARG A 194 -12.78 23.85 -14.35
N GLU A 195 -11.65 23.49 -14.95
CA GLU A 195 -11.22 22.09 -15.04
C GLU A 195 -11.10 21.45 -13.65
N ARG A 196 -10.50 22.14 -12.68
CA ARG A 196 -10.41 21.64 -11.30
C ARG A 196 -11.75 21.51 -10.60
N MET A 197 -12.68 22.41 -10.85
CA MET A 197 -14.05 22.30 -10.31
C MET A 197 -14.78 21.09 -10.92
N ASP A 198 -14.64 20.86 -12.22
CA ASP A 198 -15.20 19.68 -12.89
C ASP A 198 -14.59 18.38 -12.33
N MET A 199 -13.27 18.35 -12.11
CA MET A 199 -12.58 17.24 -11.45
C MET A 199 -13.08 17.04 -10.02
N LYS A 200 -13.20 18.11 -9.22
CA LYS A 200 -13.73 18.05 -7.85
C LYS A 200 -15.10 17.40 -7.83
N GLN A 201 -16.02 17.88 -8.68
CA GLN A 201 -17.37 17.35 -8.75
C GLN A 201 -17.39 15.86 -9.09
N LEU A 202 -16.57 15.43 -10.05
CA LEU A 202 -16.46 14.01 -10.42
C LEU A 202 -15.94 13.15 -9.25
N VAL A 203 -14.95 13.62 -8.50
CA VAL A 203 -14.45 12.89 -7.32
C VAL A 203 -15.54 12.77 -6.26
N PHE A 204 -16.25 13.86 -5.96
CA PHE A 204 -17.33 13.85 -4.99
C PHE A 204 -18.43 12.85 -5.35
N GLN A 205 -18.81 12.81 -6.64
CA GLN A 205 -19.78 11.83 -7.16
C GLN A 205 -19.29 10.39 -7.01
N LYS A 206 -18.00 10.13 -7.30
CA LYS A 206 -17.41 8.80 -7.17
C LYS A 206 -17.36 8.34 -5.71
N ILE A 207 -17.00 9.22 -4.78
CA ILE A 207 -17.01 8.92 -3.35
C ILE A 207 -18.44 8.64 -2.86
N ASP A 208 -19.40 9.48 -3.24
CA ASP A 208 -20.81 9.25 -2.88
C ASP A 208 -21.29 7.89 -3.42
N ALA A 209 -20.91 7.51 -4.64
CA ALA A 209 -21.22 6.21 -5.23
C ALA A 209 -20.49 5.03 -4.57
N CYS A 210 -19.32 5.25 -3.93
CA CYS A 210 -18.64 4.23 -3.12
C CYS A 210 -19.35 3.99 -1.78
N LEU A 211 -19.95 5.05 -1.21
CA LEU A 211 -20.59 5.02 0.10
C LEU A 211 -22.05 4.59 0.02
N ARG A 212 -22.75 4.92 -1.07
CA ARG A 212 -24.10 4.42 -1.36
C ARG A 212 -23.96 3.09 -2.10
N ASP A 213 -24.57 2.01 -1.58
CA ASP A 213 -24.65 0.75 -2.33
C ASP A 213 -25.42 0.98 -3.63
N GLY A 214 -24.69 1.24 -4.72
CA GLY A 214 -25.24 1.41 -6.06
C GLY A 214 -25.23 0.10 -6.83
N GLU A 215 -26.21 -0.09 -7.72
CA GLU A 215 -26.41 -1.21 -8.65
C GLU A 215 -25.25 -1.41 -9.68
N TYR A 216 -24.11 -0.77 -9.49
CA TYR A 216 -22.99 -0.73 -10.43
C TYR A 216 -22.06 -1.96 -10.34
N GLY A 217 -22.16 -2.73 -9.24
CA GLY A 217 -21.26 -3.84 -8.93
C GLY A 217 -21.38 -5.07 -9.85
N GLU A 218 -22.55 -5.34 -10.42
CA GLU A 218 -22.78 -6.61 -11.15
C GLU A 218 -22.07 -6.65 -12.52
N ARG A 219 -22.01 -5.55 -13.27
CA ARG A 219 -21.49 -5.56 -14.65
C ARG A 219 -19.96 -5.64 -14.76
N VAL A 220 -19.23 -5.15 -13.76
CA VAL A 220 -17.75 -5.17 -13.75
C VAL A 220 -17.21 -6.51 -13.25
N LEU A 221 -17.96 -7.19 -12.37
CA LEU A 221 -17.63 -8.53 -11.86
C LEU A 221 -17.84 -9.62 -12.93
N GLU A 222 -18.85 -9.49 -13.79
CA GLU A 222 -19.11 -10.42 -14.90
C GLU A 222 -18.01 -10.39 -15.98
N GLN A 223 -17.43 -9.23 -16.30
CA GLN A 223 -16.39 -9.15 -17.34
C GLN A 223 -15.02 -9.75 -16.93
N ARG A 224 -14.69 -9.78 -15.62
CA ARG A 224 -13.40 -10.29 -15.14
C ARG A 224 -13.39 -11.77 -14.78
N THR A 225 -14.54 -12.34 -14.44
CA THR A 225 -14.66 -13.78 -14.13
C THR A 225 -14.43 -14.65 -15.38
N ASP A 226 -14.74 -14.13 -16.57
CA ASP A 226 -14.53 -14.83 -17.84
C ASP A 226 -13.07 -14.81 -18.33
N GLU A 227 -12.28 -13.77 -18.02
CA GLU A 227 -10.86 -13.70 -18.40
C GLU A 227 -9.95 -14.50 -17.44
N ALA A 228 -10.21 -14.46 -16.14
CA ALA A 228 -9.41 -15.18 -15.14
C ALA A 228 -9.54 -16.71 -15.25
N THR A 229 -10.71 -17.21 -15.64
CA THR A 229 -10.96 -18.67 -15.75
C THR A 229 -10.36 -19.30 -17.01
N SER A 230 -9.95 -18.51 -18.01
CA SER A 230 -9.30 -19.02 -19.23
C SER A 230 -7.78 -19.22 -19.03
N GLU A 231 -7.08 -18.27 -18.40
CA GLU A 231 -5.64 -18.40 -18.11
C GLU A 231 -5.38 -19.45 -17.01
N GLU A 232 -6.26 -19.59 -16.02
CA GLU A 232 -6.10 -20.61 -14.98
C GLU A 232 -6.29 -22.05 -15.49
N LYS A 233 -7.16 -22.26 -16.49
CA LYS A 233 -7.38 -23.59 -17.08
C LYS A 233 -6.23 -24.03 -17.97
N GLU A 234 -5.54 -23.12 -18.65
CA GLU A 234 -4.34 -23.44 -19.44
C GLU A 234 -3.13 -23.74 -18.56
N VAL A 235 -2.93 -23.02 -17.45
CA VAL A 235 -1.80 -23.31 -16.54
C VAL A 235 -2.02 -24.62 -15.77
N VAL A 236 -3.25 -24.91 -15.30
CA VAL A 236 -3.53 -26.18 -14.60
C VAL A 236 -3.50 -27.40 -15.54
N ALA A 237 -3.79 -27.23 -16.83
CA ALA A 237 -3.65 -28.30 -17.82
C ALA A 237 -2.18 -28.62 -18.15
N MET A 238 -1.26 -27.65 -18.00
CA MET A 238 0.17 -27.84 -18.28
C MET A 238 0.93 -28.64 -17.20
N TYR A 239 0.35 -28.78 -15.99
CA TYR A 239 0.97 -29.49 -14.86
C TYR A 239 0.34 -30.85 -14.54
N LYS A 240 -0.44 -31.44 -15.47
CA LYS A 240 -0.98 -32.79 -15.30
C LYS A 240 0.01 -33.92 -15.61
N ASP A 241 1.21 -33.60 -16.11
CA ASP A 241 2.22 -34.59 -16.52
C ASP A 241 3.59 -34.44 -15.82
N THR A 242 3.69 -33.65 -14.75
CA THR A 242 4.95 -33.50 -14.00
C THR A 242 4.90 -34.26 -12.67
N ASP A 243 5.92 -35.08 -12.44
CA ASP A 243 6.23 -35.74 -11.18
C ASP A 243 5.93 -34.82 -9.99
N ILE A 244 5.31 -35.35 -8.94
CA ILE A 244 4.98 -34.61 -7.71
C ILE A 244 6.30 -34.13 -7.08
N VAL A 245 6.72 -32.92 -7.39
CA VAL A 245 7.89 -32.30 -6.77
C VAL A 245 7.50 -31.93 -5.34
N VAL A 246 8.24 -32.44 -4.35
CA VAL A 246 8.02 -32.10 -2.94
C VAL A 246 8.66 -30.74 -2.65
N GLU A 247 7.97 -29.85 -1.95
CA GLU A 247 8.48 -28.49 -1.63
C GLU A 247 9.88 -28.51 -1.00
N ASN A 248 10.19 -29.51 -0.16
CA ASN A 248 11.52 -29.68 0.43
C ASN A 248 12.61 -29.91 -0.62
N ASP A 249 12.34 -30.68 -1.67
CA ASP A 249 13.33 -30.93 -2.74
C ASP A 249 13.63 -29.65 -3.52
N VAL A 250 12.61 -28.81 -3.72
CA VAL A 250 12.75 -27.48 -4.32
C VAL A 250 13.66 -26.58 -3.49
N TRP A 251 13.46 -26.54 -2.17
CA TRP A 251 14.34 -25.77 -1.28
C TRP A 251 15.76 -26.32 -1.19
N SER A 252 15.92 -27.64 -1.15
CA SER A 252 17.23 -28.30 -1.19
C SER A 252 17.99 -27.96 -2.46
N MET A 253 17.32 -27.93 -3.61
CA MET A 253 17.92 -27.53 -4.88
C MET A 253 18.32 -26.05 -4.86
N LEU A 254 17.45 -25.17 -4.37
CA LEU A 254 17.75 -23.74 -4.27
C LEU A 254 18.96 -23.49 -3.35
N LYS A 255 19.01 -24.16 -2.19
CA LYS A 255 20.13 -24.11 -1.25
C LYS A 255 21.43 -24.56 -1.91
N LYS A 256 21.41 -25.68 -2.63
CA LYS A 256 22.58 -26.21 -3.35
C LYS A 256 23.17 -25.20 -4.34
N HIS A 257 22.33 -24.50 -5.10
CA HIS A 257 22.81 -23.57 -6.13
C HIS A 257 23.16 -22.19 -5.58
N LEU A 258 22.46 -21.70 -4.55
CA LEU A 258 22.55 -20.31 -4.12
C LEU A 258 23.24 -20.10 -2.77
N VAL A 259 23.35 -21.15 -1.95
CA VAL A 259 23.88 -21.05 -0.59
C VAL A 259 25.14 -21.88 -0.43
N ASP A 260 25.08 -23.16 -0.79
CA ASP A 260 26.12 -24.14 -0.49
C ASP A 260 27.44 -23.88 -1.24
N GLU A 261 28.54 -24.34 -0.65
CA GLU A 261 29.87 -24.32 -1.27
C GLU A 261 29.85 -25.10 -2.59
N GLY A 262 30.48 -24.53 -3.62
CA GLY A 262 30.44 -25.07 -4.98
C GLY A 262 29.15 -24.77 -5.76
N GLY A 263 28.16 -24.11 -5.16
CA GLY A 263 26.97 -23.59 -5.85
C GLY A 263 27.30 -22.45 -6.84
N LEU A 264 26.33 -22.05 -7.66
CA LEU A 264 26.48 -21.02 -8.69
C LEU A 264 27.04 -19.70 -8.13
N LEU A 265 26.49 -19.20 -7.01
CA LEU A 265 26.96 -17.93 -6.43
C LEU A 265 28.38 -18.04 -5.87
N ASP A 266 28.72 -19.14 -5.23
CA ASP A 266 30.08 -19.38 -4.72
C ASP A 266 31.09 -19.49 -5.88
N GLN A 267 30.71 -20.18 -6.96
CA GLN A 267 31.53 -20.25 -8.18
C GLN A 267 31.78 -18.86 -8.79
N LEU A 268 30.75 -18.01 -8.86
CA LEU A 268 30.88 -16.63 -9.31
C LEU A 268 31.77 -15.80 -8.37
N GLU A 269 31.64 -15.98 -7.05
CA GLU A 269 32.47 -15.31 -6.03
C GLU A 269 33.94 -15.74 -6.14
N GLN A 270 34.21 -16.96 -6.59
CA GLN A 270 35.56 -17.46 -6.89
C GLN A 270 36.09 -17.00 -8.26
N GLY A 271 35.34 -16.16 -8.99
CA GLY A 271 35.76 -15.62 -10.28
C GLY A 271 35.57 -16.58 -11.45
N ARG A 272 34.78 -17.65 -11.29
CA ARG A 272 34.39 -18.48 -12.44
C ARG A 272 33.41 -17.70 -13.30
N VAL A 273 33.75 -17.54 -14.57
CA VAL A 273 32.87 -16.89 -15.54
C VAL A 273 31.81 -17.89 -15.97
N ILE A 274 30.52 -17.51 -15.93
CA ILE A 274 29.47 -18.24 -16.63
C ILE A 274 29.86 -18.19 -18.12
N GLN A 275 30.34 -19.30 -18.66
CA GLN A 275 30.72 -19.38 -20.08
C GLN A 275 29.45 -19.30 -20.92
N VAL A 276 29.06 -18.08 -21.24
CA VAL A 276 28.04 -17.80 -22.25
C VAL A 276 28.78 -17.87 -23.58
N GLU A 277 28.71 -19.02 -24.26
CA GLU A 277 29.23 -19.13 -25.64
C GLU A 277 28.67 -17.97 -26.49
N LEU A 278 29.50 -17.38 -27.35
CA LEU A 278 29.09 -16.31 -28.26
C LEU A 278 27.86 -16.74 -29.06
N GLY A 279 26.70 -16.12 -28.76
CA GLY A 279 25.40 -16.42 -29.38
C GLY A 279 24.42 -17.21 -28.50
N ASN A 280 24.84 -17.70 -27.32
CA ASN A 280 23.93 -18.26 -26.32
C ASN A 280 23.50 -17.17 -25.33
N GLN A 281 22.25 -17.19 -24.90
CA GLN A 281 21.77 -16.32 -23.82
C GLN A 281 22.17 -16.95 -22.48
N PRO A 282 22.49 -16.17 -21.43
CA PRO A 282 22.75 -16.68 -20.07
C PRO A 282 21.67 -17.66 -19.56
N GLU A 283 20.45 -17.50 -20.07
CA GLU A 283 19.25 -18.32 -19.82
C GLU A 283 19.37 -19.79 -20.26
N LYS A 284 20.39 -20.13 -21.05
CA LYS A 284 20.67 -21.51 -21.47
C LYS A 284 21.61 -22.26 -20.52
N HIS A 285 22.19 -21.59 -19.52
CA HIS A 285 23.03 -22.25 -18.53
C HIS A 285 22.18 -23.15 -17.61
N GLN A 286 22.60 -24.41 -17.43
CA GLN A 286 21.83 -25.42 -16.71
C GLN A 286 21.46 -24.96 -15.28
N ASP A 287 22.43 -24.43 -14.52
CA ASP A 287 22.15 -23.92 -13.17
C ASP A 287 21.09 -22.80 -13.16
N ILE A 288 21.09 -21.92 -14.16
CA ILE A 288 20.11 -20.83 -14.27
C ILE A 288 18.73 -21.39 -14.61
N GLN A 289 18.66 -22.43 -15.46
CA GLN A 289 17.40 -23.10 -15.78
C GLN A 289 16.83 -23.86 -14.58
N ASP A 290 17.67 -24.53 -13.80
CA ASP A 290 17.26 -25.28 -12.61
C ASP A 290 16.74 -24.34 -11.53
N ILE A 291 17.46 -23.24 -11.27
CA ILE A 291 17.03 -22.17 -10.38
C ILE A 291 15.68 -21.58 -10.83
N ARG A 292 15.53 -21.28 -12.12
CA ARG A 292 14.26 -20.75 -12.65
C ARG A 292 13.11 -21.72 -12.41
N ARG A 293 13.29 -23.00 -12.75
CA ARG A 293 12.27 -24.05 -12.52
C ARG A 293 11.88 -24.16 -11.05
N VAL A 294 12.88 -24.09 -10.16
CA VAL A 294 12.69 -24.13 -8.71
C VAL A 294 11.89 -22.92 -8.23
N ILE A 295 12.21 -21.71 -8.68
CA ILE A 295 11.46 -20.49 -8.30
C ILE A 295 10.02 -20.54 -8.86
N ASP A 296 9.84 -21.01 -10.09
CA ASP A 296 8.51 -21.21 -10.70
C ASP A 296 7.67 -22.22 -9.88
N ALA A 297 8.29 -23.28 -9.35
CA ALA A 297 7.64 -24.21 -8.44
C ALA A 297 7.31 -23.57 -7.06
N LEU A 298 8.21 -22.77 -6.49
CA LEU A 298 7.96 -22.03 -5.26
C LEU A 298 6.77 -21.08 -5.39
N ARG A 299 6.67 -20.36 -6.51
CA ARG A 299 5.53 -19.51 -6.85
C ARG A 299 4.21 -20.29 -6.75
N HIS A 300 4.18 -21.53 -7.23
CA HIS A 300 3.00 -22.39 -7.12
C HIS A 300 2.69 -22.75 -5.65
N PHE A 301 3.68 -23.18 -4.86
CA PHE A 301 3.48 -23.54 -3.46
C PHE A 301 3.04 -22.37 -2.58
N TRP A 302 3.49 -21.16 -2.90
CA TRP A 302 3.23 -19.95 -2.12
C TRP A 302 1.96 -19.21 -2.53
N ARG A 303 1.37 -19.53 -3.69
CA ARG A 303 0.21 -18.85 -4.24
C ARG A 303 -0.96 -18.70 -3.24
N ALA A 304 -1.26 -19.76 -2.49
CA ALA A 304 -2.37 -19.78 -1.53
C ALA A 304 -1.97 -19.40 -0.08
N ARG A 305 -0.71 -19.05 0.18
CA ARG A 305 -0.22 -18.78 1.55
C ARG A 305 -0.32 -17.31 1.90
N GLN A 306 -0.98 -16.99 3.01
CA GLN A 306 -0.97 -15.64 3.59
C GLN A 306 0.30 -15.35 4.40
N THR A 307 0.93 -16.40 4.93
CA THR A 307 2.17 -16.32 5.71
C THR A 307 3.22 -17.28 5.17
N LEU A 308 4.48 -16.88 5.22
CA LEU A 308 5.60 -17.67 4.73
C LEU A 308 6.55 -18.06 5.87
N PRO A 309 7.13 -19.27 5.86
CA PRO A 309 8.18 -19.67 6.79
C PRO A 309 9.37 -18.70 6.75
N ARG A 310 9.74 -18.19 7.92
CA ARG A 310 10.83 -17.21 8.08
C ARG A 310 12.16 -17.72 7.52
N TRP A 311 12.47 -19.00 7.70
CA TRP A 311 13.71 -19.60 7.17
C TRP A 311 13.77 -19.59 5.64
N GLN A 312 12.64 -19.72 4.95
CA GLN A 312 12.56 -19.64 3.48
C GLN A 312 12.87 -18.21 3.03
N LEU A 313 12.30 -17.23 3.72
CA LEU A 313 12.56 -15.81 3.47
C LEU A 313 14.02 -15.43 3.73
N CYS A 314 14.62 -15.93 4.82
CA CYS A 314 16.03 -15.72 5.11
C CYS A 314 16.93 -16.32 4.02
N LEU A 315 16.62 -17.51 3.52
CA LEU A 315 17.38 -18.14 2.44
C LEU A 315 17.34 -17.27 1.17
N LEU A 316 16.16 -16.83 0.74
CA LEU A 316 16.02 -15.93 -0.41
C LEU A 316 16.75 -14.59 -0.18
N TRP A 317 16.61 -14.01 1.01
CA TRP A 317 17.22 -12.73 1.34
C TRP A 317 18.76 -12.82 1.32
N SER A 318 19.33 -13.92 1.82
CA SER A 318 20.78 -14.11 1.87
C SER A 318 21.47 -14.03 0.50
N VAL A 319 20.73 -14.31 -0.57
CA VAL A 319 21.21 -14.25 -1.97
C VAL A 319 21.42 -12.81 -2.42
N ILE A 320 20.59 -11.88 -1.95
CA ILE A 320 20.58 -10.49 -2.43
C ILE A 320 21.89 -9.76 -2.09
N PRO A 321 22.35 -9.69 -0.83
CA PRO A 321 23.63 -9.05 -0.52
C PRO A 321 24.84 -9.73 -1.19
N ARG A 322 24.76 -11.04 -1.48
CA ARG A 322 25.82 -11.76 -2.23
C ARG A 322 25.88 -11.29 -3.68
N LEU A 323 24.74 -11.26 -4.37
CA LEU A 323 24.63 -10.77 -5.74
C LEU A 323 25.10 -9.32 -5.88
N GLU A 324 24.79 -8.46 -4.92
CA GLU A 324 25.24 -7.07 -4.96
C GLU A 324 26.74 -6.91 -4.74
N ARG A 325 27.32 -7.65 -3.78
CA ARG A 325 28.77 -7.67 -3.58
C ARG A 325 29.52 -8.18 -4.81
N LEU A 326 28.95 -9.18 -5.49
CA LEU A 326 29.49 -9.68 -6.75
C LEU A 326 29.58 -8.59 -7.81
N ILE A 327 28.52 -7.80 -7.98
CA ILE A 327 28.51 -6.69 -8.95
C ILE A 327 29.53 -5.61 -8.58
N LEU A 328 29.64 -5.25 -7.30
CA LEU A 328 30.57 -4.20 -6.86
C LEU A 328 32.05 -4.64 -6.94
N ARG A 329 32.33 -5.95 -6.92
CA ARG A 329 33.69 -6.49 -6.93
C ARG A 329 34.39 -6.34 -8.28
N PHE A 330 33.64 -6.25 -9.38
CA PHE A 330 34.20 -6.14 -10.73
C PHE A 330 33.96 -4.72 -11.28
N PRO A 331 35.01 -3.91 -11.54
CA PRO A 331 34.88 -2.55 -12.07
C PRO A 331 34.20 -2.51 -13.45
N GLU A 332 34.34 -3.59 -14.22
CA GLU A 332 33.63 -3.87 -15.46
C GLU A 332 32.78 -5.14 -15.24
N SER A 333 31.86 -5.10 -14.28
CA SER A 333 30.94 -6.21 -14.08
C SER A 333 30.30 -6.59 -15.42
N PRO A 334 30.47 -7.86 -15.87
CA PRO A 334 29.99 -8.25 -17.18
C PRO A 334 28.47 -8.06 -17.20
N LEU A 335 27.93 -7.45 -18.27
CA LEU A 335 26.49 -7.26 -18.49
C LEU A 335 25.65 -8.51 -18.10
N PRO A 336 26.10 -9.75 -18.37
CA PRO A 336 25.46 -10.96 -17.84
C PRO A 336 25.20 -11.00 -16.33
N LEU A 337 26.09 -10.49 -15.48
CA LEU A 337 25.92 -10.49 -14.02
C LEU A 337 24.85 -9.49 -13.57
N HIS A 338 24.78 -8.32 -14.22
CA HIS A 338 23.69 -7.36 -14.00
C HIS A 338 22.34 -7.92 -14.43
N ILE A 339 22.28 -8.57 -15.60
CA ILE A 339 21.08 -9.26 -16.09
C ILE A 339 20.68 -10.38 -15.12
N LEU A 340 21.65 -11.13 -14.61
CA LEU A 340 21.41 -12.21 -13.66
C LEU A 340 20.82 -11.68 -12.34
N ARG A 341 21.40 -10.62 -11.74
CA ARG A 341 20.84 -9.97 -10.56
C ARG A 341 19.41 -9.50 -10.80
N ALA A 342 19.17 -8.79 -11.89
CA ALA A 342 17.83 -8.28 -12.22
C ALA A 342 16.83 -9.45 -12.31
N LYS A 343 17.18 -10.52 -13.01
CA LYS A 343 16.34 -11.73 -13.11
C LYS A 343 16.07 -12.38 -11.77
N PHE A 344 17.09 -12.58 -10.93
CA PHE A 344 16.89 -13.16 -9.59
C PHE A 344 15.94 -12.33 -8.74
N LEU A 345 16.15 -11.02 -8.70
CA LEU A 345 15.29 -10.11 -7.93
C LEU A 345 13.88 -10.13 -8.48
N THR A 346 13.69 -10.05 -9.80
CA THR A 346 12.37 -10.17 -10.43
C THR A 346 11.72 -11.52 -10.11
N TRP A 347 12.43 -12.65 -10.23
CA TRP A 347 11.87 -13.96 -9.95
C TRP A 347 11.49 -14.14 -8.47
N PHE A 348 12.32 -13.66 -7.54
CA PHE A 348 11.98 -13.68 -6.11
C PHE A 348 10.80 -12.78 -5.79
N CYS A 349 10.75 -11.59 -6.40
CA CYS A 349 9.60 -10.72 -6.31
C CYS A 349 8.39 -11.44 -6.86
N ASP A 350 8.35 -11.87 -8.12
CA ASP A 350 7.23 -12.58 -8.75
C ASP A 350 6.75 -13.82 -7.97
N ALA A 351 7.65 -14.56 -7.32
CA ALA A 351 7.31 -15.71 -6.48
C ALA A 351 6.60 -15.30 -5.17
N LEU A 352 6.97 -14.15 -4.61
CA LEU A 352 6.33 -13.53 -3.44
C LEU A 352 5.10 -12.68 -3.83
N ASP A 353 5.13 -12.16 -5.05
CA ASP A 353 4.28 -11.13 -5.68
C ASP A 353 3.31 -11.74 -6.67
N THR A 354 2.97 -13.03 -6.54
CA THR A 354 1.82 -13.55 -7.27
C THR A 354 0.56 -12.84 -6.79
N PHE A 355 0.33 -11.63 -7.30
CA PHE A 355 -0.89 -10.86 -7.21
C PHE A 355 -2.03 -11.86 -7.43
N GLU A 356 -2.94 -11.96 -6.47
CA GLU A 356 -4.21 -11.20 -6.44
C GLU A 356 -4.88 -10.91 -7.80
N ARG A 357 -4.49 -11.61 -8.86
CA ARG A 357 -5.23 -11.65 -10.12
C ARG A 357 -6.52 -12.41 -9.83
N GLY A 358 -7.56 -11.64 -9.55
CA GLY A 358 -8.91 -12.12 -9.29
C GLY A 358 -9.57 -11.48 -8.06
N GLN A 359 -8.80 -10.94 -7.12
CA GLN A 359 -9.33 -10.19 -5.98
C GLN A 359 -8.56 -8.90 -5.82
N ILE A 360 -9.30 -7.80 -5.93
CA ILE A 360 -8.84 -6.47 -5.56
C ILE A 360 -8.37 -6.54 -4.09
N ASP A 361 -7.07 -6.46 -3.82
CA ASP A 361 -6.58 -6.27 -2.44
C ASP A 361 -6.98 -4.88 -1.99
N GLN A 362 -8.05 -4.88 -1.20
CA GLN A 362 -8.63 -3.69 -0.63
C GLN A 362 -7.58 -2.86 0.11
N ASP A 363 -6.61 -3.49 0.77
CA ASP A 363 -5.59 -2.77 1.53
C ASP A 363 -4.58 -2.07 0.63
N LEU A 364 -4.30 -2.60 -0.58
CA LEU A 364 -3.51 -1.89 -1.60
C LEU A 364 -4.30 -0.71 -2.18
N LEU A 365 -5.59 -0.89 -2.46
CA LEU A 365 -6.43 0.21 -2.92
C LEU A 365 -6.58 1.32 -1.89
N LEU A 366 -6.78 0.95 -0.62
CA LEU A 366 -6.91 1.88 0.50
C LEU A 366 -5.63 2.67 0.69
N HIS A 367 -4.49 1.99 0.60
CA HIS A 367 -3.19 2.64 0.62
C HIS A 367 -3.05 3.65 -0.51
N ASP A 368 -3.35 3.26 -1.76
CA ASP A 368 -3.25 4.16 -2.90
C ASP A 368 -4.21 5.35 -2.76
N LEU A 369 -5.42 5.11 -2.26
CA LEU A 369 -6.38 6.16 -1.93
C LEU A 369 -5.79 7.14 -0.90
N GLU A 370 -5.31 6.65 0.24
CA GLU A 370 -4.68 7.48 1.27
C GLU A 370 -3.47 8.24 0.72
N PHE A 371 -2.66 7.59 -0.09
CA PHE A 371 -1.52 8.19 -0.76
C PHE A 371 -1.95 9.40 -1.61
N HIS A 372 -2.99 9.25 -2.44
CA HIS A 372 -3.54 10.34 -3.24
C HIS A 372 -4.19 11.44 -2.40
N MET A 373 -4.82 11.10 -1.27
CA MET A 373 -5.63 12.01 -0.45
C MET A 373 -4.84 12.78 0.60
N LYS A 374 -3.94 12.11 1.31
CA LYS A 374 -3.17 12.66 2.44
C LYS A 374 -1.80 13.20 2.06
N GLU A 375 -1.46 13.17 0.76
CA GLU A 375 -0.17 13.68 0.26
C GLU A 375 1.03 12.95 0.89
N LEU A 376 0.88 11.65 1.13
CA LEU A 376 1.92 10.86 1.76
C LEU A 376 3.18 10.84 0.87
N ARG A 377 4.35 10.94 1.49
CA ARG A 377 5.64 10.89 0.77
C ARG A 377 6.15 9.47 0.67
N SER A 378 6.86 9.15 -0.41
CA SER A 378 7.43 7.82 -0.62
C SER A 378 8.92 7.91 -0.87
N PHE A 379 9.73 7.30 0.00
CA PHE A 379 11.17 7.23 -0.20
C PHE A 379 11.54 6.58 -1.55
N GLY A 380 10.79 5.54 -1.97
CA GLY A 380 10.94 4.89 -3.27
C GLY A 380 10.71 5.82 -4.45
N ALA A 381 9.66 6.64 -4.41
CA ALA A 381 9.43 7.64 -5.46
C ALA A 381 10.51 8.72 -5.49
N GLU A 382 10.90 9.25 -4.32
CA GLU A 382 11.91 10.31 -4.20
C GLU A 382 13.24 9.85 -4.82
N LEU A 383 13.68 8.63 -4.53
CA LEU A 383 14.89 8.05 -5.14
C LEU A 383 14.77 7.95 -6.66
N ARG A 384 13.60 7.57 -7.21
CA ARG A 384 13.39 7.49 -8.67
C ARG A 384 13.53 8.86 -9.35
N PHE A 385 13.19 9.93 -8.64
CA PHE A 385 13.35 11.31 -9.12
C PHE A 385 14.68 11.96 -8.73
N GLY A 386 15.65 11.17 -8.22
CA GLY A 386 16.98 11.67 -7.88
C GLY A 386 17.00 12.54 -6.63
N GLN A 387 16.10 12.31 -5.66
CA GLN A 387 16.03 13.05 -4.41
C GLN A 387 16.25 12.14 -3.20
N ILE A 388 17.02 12.62 -2.22
CA ILE A 388 17.22 11.94 -0.94
C ILE A 388 16.33 12.61 0.11
N ASN A 389 15.25 11.93 0.48
CA ASN A 389 14.34 12.41 1.52
C ASN A 389 14.62 11.70 2.86
N LEU A 390 15.33 12.39 3.77
CA LEU A 390 15.74 11.82 5.05
C LEU A 390 14.58 11.52 6.00
N SER A 391 13.50 12.29 5.94
CA SER A 391 12.30 12.03 6.76
C SER A 391 11.61 10.75 6.32
N ALA A 392 11.40 10.61 5.00
CA ALA A 392 10.79 9.42 4.40
C ALA A 392 11.62 8.16 4.69
N PHE A 393 12.96 8.28 4.66
CA PHE A 393 13.84 7.19 5.07
C PHE A 393 13.74 6.84 6.56
N ALA A 394 13.67 7.84 7.45
CA ALA A 394 13.53 7.60 8.88
C ALA A 394 12.22 6.87 9.21
N GLU A 395 11.13 7.23 8.54
CA GLU A 395 9.84 6.54 8.61
C GLU A 395 9.95 5.10 8.11
N LEU A 396 10.59 4.86 6.96
CA LEU A 396 10.84 3.50 6.45
C LEU A 396 11.64 2.65 7.46
N ALA A 397 12.71 3.20 8.03
CA ALA A 397 13.52 2.49 9.01
C ALA A 397 12.75 2.22 10.32
N LEU A 398 11.90 3.15 10.75
CA LEU A 398 11.02 3.00 11.90
C LEU A 398 10.00 1.89 11.67
N ALA A 399 9.32 1.88 10.53
CA ALA A 399 8.38 0.84 10.13
C ALA A 399 9.01 -0.56 10.21
N ILE A 400 10.19 -0.75 9.60
CA ILE A 400 10.88 -2.04 9.63
C ILE A 400 11.28 -2.41 11.07
N SER A 401 11.69 -1.45 11.89
CA SER A 401 12.06 -1.70 13.29
C SER A 401 10.88 -2.14 14.16
N ILE A 402 9.69 -1.57 13.92
CA ILE A 402 8.45 -1.97 14.58
C ILE A 402 8.05 -3.37 14.13
N LEU A 403 8.06 -3.63 12.81
CA LEU A 403 7.77 -4.96 12.25
C LEU A 403 8.72 -6.02 12.81
N ARG A 404 10.03 -5.72 12.89
CA ARG A 404 11.01 -6.59 13.54
C ARG A 404 10.59 -6.95 14.95
N SER A 405 10.24 -5.94 15.75
CA SER A 405 9.83 -6.13 17.15
C SER A 405 8.55 -6.96 17.26
N ALA A 406 7.55 -6.68 16.41
CA ALA A 406 6.30 -7.42 16.35
C ALA A 406 6.51 -8.88 15.95
N TRP A 407 7.50 -9.15 15.09
CA TRP A 407 7.81 -10.48 14.58
C TRP A 407 8.85 -11.23 15.40
N HIS A 408 9.32 -10.67 16.51
CA HIS A 408 10.29 -11.35 17.36
C HIS A 408 9.77 -12.73 17.78
N GLY A 409 10.58 -13.77 17.60
CA GLY A 409 10.22 -15.17 17.91
C GLY A 409 9.19 -15.85 16.98
N ARG A 410 8.62 -15.16 15.99
CA ARG A 410 7.70 -15.78 15.02
C ARG A 410 8.45 -16.71 14.04
N VAL A 411 7.85 -17.85 13.72
CA VAL A 411 8.40 -18.82 12.73
C VAL A 411 7.87 -18.59 11.31
N VAL A 412 6.77 -17.85 11.18
CA VAL A 412 6.15 -17.46 9.91
C VAL A 412 5.92 -15.95 9.92
N LEU A 413 6.02 -15.32 8.75
CA LEU A 413 5.84 -13.88 8.56
C LEU A 413 4.74 -13.61 7.53
N PRO A 414 4.05 -12.45 7.58
CA PRO A 414 3.10 -12.06 6.55
C PRO A 414 3.76 -12.02 5.16
N ARG A 415 3.16 -12.68 4.17
CA ARG A 415 3.70 -12.77 2.80
C ARG A 415 3.91 -11.39 2.19
N ARG A 416 2.89 -10.51 2.32
CA ARG A 416 2.93 -9.15 1.78
C ARG A 416 4.08 -8.32 2.35
N ALA A 417 4.29 -8.39 3.66
CA ALA A 417 5.39 -7.69 4.30
C ALA A 417 6.75 -8.23 3.81
N ALA A 418 6.86 -9.55 3.66
CA ALA A 418 8.07 -10.16 3.12
C ALA A 418 8.36 -9.75 1.68
N TRP A 419 7.32 -9.71 0.83
CA TRP A 419 7.41 -9.19 -0.52
C TRP A 419 7.90 -7.73 -0.55
N LEU A 420 7.32 -6.85 0.26
CA LEU A 420 7.73 -5.44 0.33
C LEU A 420 9.21 -5.28 0.71
N LEU A 421 9.69 -6.02 1.71
CA LEU A 421 11.10 -5.98 2.09
C LEU A 421 12.02 -6.48 0.96
N MET A 422 11.57 -7.44 0.15
CA MET A 422 12.31 -7.97 -1.00
C MET A 422 12.34 -7.02 -2.20
N LEU A 423 11.47 -5.99 -2.22
CA LEU A 423 11.51 -4.91 -3.21
C LEU A 423 12.53 -3.82 -2.90
N VAL A 424 12.97 -3.68 -1.64
CA VAL A 424 13.94 -2.65 -1.24
C VAL A 424 15.20 -2.63 -2.14
N PRO A 425 15.82 -3.77 -2.49
CA PRO A 425 16.96 -3.82 -3.43
C PRO A 425 16.69 -3.33 -4.85
N LEU A 426 15.42 -3.28 -5.26
CA LEU A 426 14.97 -2.82 -6.58
C LEU A 426 14.66 -1.32 -6.63
N MET A 427 14.75 -0.62 -5.49
CA MET A 427 14.66 0.84 -5.49
C MET A 427 15.84 1.47 -6.25
N SER A 428 15.66 2.72 -6.69
CA SER A 428 16.67 3.47 -7.45
C SER A 428 17.84 3.93 -6.59
N TRP A 429 18.69 2.98 -6.18
CA TRP A 429 19.90 3.22 -5.40
C TRP A 429 21.08 3.75 -6.22
N ASP A 430 20.92 3.91 -7.53
CA ASP A 430 22.03 4.23 -8.43
C ASP A 430 22.51 5.68 -8.25
N ALA A 431 23.81 5.81 -8.05
CA ALA A 431 24.55 7.02 -7.72
C ALA A 431 24.71 8.01 -8.90
N SER A 432 24.36 7.61 -10.12
CA SER A 432 24.69 8.40 -11.33
C SER A 432 24.06 9.79 -11.39
N ALA A 433 22.94 10.01 -10.68
CA ALA A 433 22.28 11.30 -10.55
C ALA A 433 22.73 12.12 -9.33
N PHE A 434 23.54 11.54 -8.45
CA PHE A 434 23.88 12.08 -7.13
C PHE A 434 25.34 12.55 -7.05
N SER A 435 25.60 13.55 -6.22
CA SER A 435 26.97 13.92 -5.86
C SER A 435 27.68 12.77 -5.13
N GLN A 436 29.01 12.86 -5.01
CA GLN A 436 29.80 11.85 -4.29
C GLN A 436 29.38 11.72 -2.81
N GLU A 437 29.03 12.84 -2.16
CA GLU A 437 28.58 12.87 -0.77
C GLU A 437 27.20 12.22 -0.61
N GLU A 438 26.25 12.56 -1.48
CA GLU A 438 24.91 11.95 -1.53
C GLU A 438 24.98 10.45 -1.81
N SER A 439 25.89 10.03 -2.71
CA SER A 439 26.13 8.62 -3.00
C SER A 439 26.64 7.85 -1.78
N GLN A 440 27.54 8.44 -0.99
CA GLN A 440 28.02 7.85 0.26
C GLN A 440 26.89 7.77 1.30
N GLN A 441 26.04 8.79 1.37
CA GLN A 441 24.88 8.81 2.25
C GLN A 441 23.88 7.71 1.89
N LEU A 442 23.53 7.57 0.61
CA LEU A 442 22.64 6.53 0.11
C LEU A 442 23.17 5.12 0.38
N GLU A 443 24.47 4.91 0.20
CA GLU A 443 25.10 3.63 0.51
C GLU A 443 25.02 3.32 2.02
N GLY A 444 25.18 4.32 2.89
CA GLY A 444 24.97 4.18 4.33
C GLY A 444 23.52 3.81 4.68
N MET A 445 22.56 4.50 4.08
CA MET A 445 21.12 4.27 4.24
C MET A 445 20.72 2.87 3.77
N LYS A 446 21.22 2.44 2.61
CA LYS A 446 21.00 1.10 2.06
C LYS A 446 21.49 0.02 3.00
N ARG A 447 22.72 0.14 3.52
CA ARG A 447 23.29 -0.81 4.50
C ARG A 447 22.45 -0.90 5.77
N GLN A 448 21.96 0.24 6.26
CA GLN A 448 21.08 0.27 7.43
C GLN A 448 19.78 -0.49 7.17
N LEU A 449 19.10 -0.27 6.04
CA LEU A 449 17.89 -1.02 5.69
C LEU A 449 18.17 -2.50 5.55
N TYR A 450 19.29 -2.87 4.93
CA TYR A 450 19.64 -4.28 4.75
C TYR A 450 19.86 -4.99 6.07
N ALA A 451 20.52 -4.33 7.03
CA ALA A 451 20.68 -4.86 8.38
C ALA A 451 19.34 -5.01 9.11
N LEU A 452 18.41 -4.07 8.93
CA LEU A 452 17.06 -4.15 9.51
C LEU A 452 16.25 -5.30 8.89
N ILE A 453 16.28 -5.45 7.56
CA ILE A 453 15.60 -6.55 6.85
C ILE A 453 16.19 -7.90 7.24
N ASP A 454 17.52 -7.99 7.32
CA ASP A 454 18.21 -9.20 7.78
C ASP A 454 17.76 -9.56 9.20
N ALA A 455 17.64 -8.59 10.10
CA ALA A 455 17.10 -8.83 11.43
C ALA A 455 15.61 -9.24 11.41
N CYS A 456 14.81 -8.79 10.44
CA CYS A 456 13.44 -9.26 10.28
C CYS A 456 13.35 -10.73 9.82
N PHE A 457 14.20 -11.14 8.86
CA PHE A 457 14.11 -12.46 8.24
C PHE A 457 14.98 -13.52 8.92
N CYS A 458 16.16 -13.16 9.43
CA CYS A 458 17.18 -14.11 9.84
C CYS A 458 17.40 -14.17 11.37
N GLU A 459 16.69 -13.35 12.16
CA GLU A 459 16.73 -13.46 13.62
C GLU A 459 16.27 -14.87 14.07
N GLY A 460 17.18 -15.62 14.71
CA GLY A 460 16.92 -16.99 15.17
C GLY A 460 17.04 -18.09 14.10
N ALA A 461 17.49 -17.79 12.87
CA ALA A 461 17.67 -18.79 11.81
C ALA A 461 18.72 -19.88 12.14
N GLU A 462 19.53 -19.70 13.20
CA GLU A 462 20.38 -20.76 13.75
C GLU A 462 19.57 -21.93 14.37
N ILE A 463 18.28 -21.73 14.69
CA ILE A 463 17.48 -22.72 15.43
C ILE A 463 16.79 -23.74 14.51
N VAL A 464 16.64 -23.47 13.21
CA VAL A 464 15.97 -24.39 12.27
C VAL A 464 16.70 -24.42 10.92
N GLY A 465 17.68 -25.32 10.77
CA GLY A 465 18.06 -25.84 9.44
C GLY A 465 19.45 -25.51 8.89
N VAL A 466 20.24 -24.62 9.51
CA VAL A 466 21.62 -24.34 9.04
C VAL A 466 22.69 -25.18 9.78
N ARG A 467 22.32 -25.91 10.84
CA ARG A 467 23.23 -26.77 11.63
C ARG A 467 22.87 -28.25 11.72
N GLN A 468 21.88 -28.75 10.97
CA GLN A 468 21.58 -30.19 11.00
C GLN A 468 22.63 -31.06 10.27
N ASP A 469 23.50 -30.47 9.44
CA ASP A 469 24.56 -31.22 8.74
C ASP A 469 25.85 -31.45 9.55
N LYS A 470 25.88 -31.09 10.85
CA LYS A 470 27.04 -31.34 11.73
C LYS A 470 26.79 -32.36 12.85
N ALA A 471 25.63 -33.01 12.89
CA ALA A 471 25.31 -34.01 13.92
C ALA A 471 25.06 -35.43 13.38
N GLN A 472 25.31 -35.68 12.09
CA GLN A 472 25.26 -37.04 11.52
C GLN A 472 26.56 -37.35 10.78
N THR A 473 27.62 -37.52 11.57
CA THR A 473 28.80 -38.30 11.20
C THR A 473 29.45 -38.71 12.51
N GLU A 474 28.97 -39.85 13.03
CA GLU A 474 29.78 -40.71 13.90
C GLU A 474 30.97 -41.27 13.12
#